data_AF-X1VTQ2-F1
#
_entry.id   AF-X1VTQ2-F1
#
_cell.length_a   1.000
_cell.length_b   1.000
_cell.length_c   1.000
_cell.angle_alpha   90.00
_cell.angle_beta   90.00
_cell.angle_gamma   90.00
#
_symmetry.space_group_name_H-M   'P 1'
#
loop_
_entity.id
_entity.type
_entity.pdbx_description
1 polymer ?
#
loop_
_entity_poly.entity_id
_entity_poly.type
_entity_poly.pdbx_seq_one_letter_code
_entity_poly.pdbx_strand_id
1 'polypeptide(L)'
;TEDRIEAFQELVKVIPPLSDMVRFADYSAFDPEVIEKWREFYDAPDWIREPMALVGIIEDWADKYWFSHWVQPGRFELGEMHRRDLITDDEVKLAYRTMGYSEYWQEKLLNLVKAVPTRVDVRRWWDMQTIDEDRLRQIYHAQGYYDQDLEDYVLWTKVYVAFPDLIARWRNGWITEEDVKSELTTLGMPEERATE
;
A
#
# COMPACT_ATOMS: atom_id res chain seq x y z
N THR A 1 42.22 -43.58 9.64
CA THR A 1 41.11 -44.55 9.51
C THR A 1 40.04 -43.90 8.67
N GLU A 2 39.26 -44.69 7.95
CA GLU A 2 38.14 -44.18 7.15
C GLU A 2 37.20 -43.33 8.01
N ASP A 3 36.92 -43.76 9.25
CA ASP A 3 36.12 -43.01 10.24
C ASP A 3 36.59 -41.55 10.46
N ARG A 4 37.90 -41.31 10.42
CA ARG A 4 38.45 -39.95 10.61
C ARG A 4 38.22 -39.10 9.36
N ILE A 5 38.31 -39.68 8.18
CA ILE A 5 38.07 -38.98 6.90
C ILE A 5 36.61 -38.57 6.80
N GLU A 6 35.69 -39.48 7.13
CA GLU A 6 34.25 -39.19 7.19
C GLU A 6 33.95 -38.07 8.21
N ALA A 7 34.50 -38.16 9.42
CA ALA A 7 34.33 -37.10 10.42
C ALA A 7 34.85 -35.73 9.94
N PHE A 8 35.97 -35.68 9.20
CA PHE A 8 36.47 -34.44 8.62
C PHE A 8 35.56 -33.91 7.50
N GLN A 9 35.01 -34.79 6.66
CA GLN A 9 34.07 -34.38 5.60
C GLN A 9 32.81 -33.73 6.19
N GLU A 10 32.31 -34.26 7.31
CA GLU A 10 31.17 -33.65 8.02
C GLU A 10 31.53 -32.30 8.66
N LEU A 11 32.71 -32.15 9.26
CA LEU A 11 33.14 -30.90 9.89
C LEU A 11 33.36 -29.73 8.91
N VAL A 12 33.64 -30.02 7.65
CA VAL A 12 33.85 -28.99 6.61
C VAL A 12 32.51 -28.42 6.11
N LYS A 13 31.39 -29.11 6.36
CA LYS A 13 30.05 -28.61 6.02
C LYS A 13 29.74 -27.37 6.86
N VAL A 14 29.48 -26.25 6.18
CA VAL A 14 29.11 -24.99 6.79
C VAL A 14 27.60 -24.94 6.94
N ILE A 15 27.16 -24.80 8.19
CA ILE A 15 25.80 -24.39 8.51
C ILE A 15 25.77 -22.86 8.46
N PRO A 16 24.85 -22.24 7.68
CA PRO A 16 24.71 -20.79 7.62
C PRO A 16 24.55 -20.15 9.01
N PRO A 17 25.11 -18.96 9.25
CA PRO A 17 24.93 -18.26 10.51
C PRO A 17 23.46 -17.90 10.73
N LEU A 18 23.06 -17.72 11.99
CA LEU A 18 21.69 -17.40 12.36
C LEU A 18 21.12 -16.17 11.63
N SER A 19 21.95 -15.16 11.34
CA SER A 19 21.52 -13.99 10.56
C SER A 19 21.04 -14.35 9.16
N ASP A 20 21.72 -15.29 8.51
CA ASP A 20 21.36 -15.73 7.16
C ASP A 20 20.13 -16.63 7.22
N MET A 21 20.02 -17.49 8.25
CA MET A 21 18.80 -18.27 8.48
C MET A 21 17.57 -17.39 8.69
N VAL A 22 17.69 -16.27 9.42
CA VAL A 22 16.60 -15.30 9.56
C VAL A 22 16.27 -14.66 8.22
N ARG A 23 17.27 -14.27 7.42
CA ARG A 23 17.04 -13.77 6.06
C ARG A 23 16.32 -14.80 5.19
N PHE A 24 16.71 -16.07 5.24
CA PHE A 24 16.06 -17.14 4.48
C PHE A 24 14.60 -17.32 4.92
N ALA A 25 14.33 -17.20 6.22
CA ALA A 25 12.97 -17.24 6.74
C ALA A 25 12.14 -16.04 6.26
N ASP A 26 12.71 -14.83 6.28
CA ASP A 26 12.04 -13.62 5.78
C ASP A 26 11.66 -13.80 4.31
N TYR A 27 12.57 -14.28 3.47
CA TYR A 27 12.34 -14.56 2.04
C TYR A 27 11.50 -15.81 1.79
N SER A 28 11.04 -16.50 2.86
CA SER A 28 10.25 -17.74 2.77
C SER A 28 10.97 -18.89 2.04
N ALA A 29 12.31 -18.93 2.10
CA ALA A 29 13.15 -19.97 1.49
C ALA A 29 13.08 -21.35 2.20
N PHE A 30 12.26 -21.44 3.26
CA PHE A 30 11.92 -22.69 3.94
C PHE A 30 10.45 -23.10 3.71
N ASP A 31 9.63 -22.24 3.10
CA ASP A 31 8.21 -22.48 2.90
C ASP A 31 8.02 -23.32 1.61
N PRO A 32 7.58 -24.59 1.70
CA PRO A 32 7.43 -25.45 0.54
C PRO A 32 6.47 -24.89 -0.52
N GLU A 33 5.44 -24.15 -0.11
CA GLU A 33 4.48 -23.56 -1.05
C GLU A 33 5.12 -22.43 -1.86
N VAL A 34 5.97 -21.62 -1.23
CA VAL A 34 6.72 -20.55 -1.91
C VAL A 34 7.78 -21.13 -2.83
N ILE A 35 8.53 -22.13 -2.34
CA ILE A 35 9.56 -22.82 -3.13
C ILE A 35 8.93 -23.44 -4.38
N GLU A 36 7.76 -24.07 -4.25
CA GLU A 36 7.08 -24.66 -5.40
C GLU A 36 6.58 -23.58 -6.36
N LYS A 37 6.00 -22.48 -5.84
CA LYS A 37 5.54 -21.36 -6.66
C LYS A 37 6.67 -20.69 -7.45
N TRP A 38 7.87 -20.58 -6.88
CA TRP A 38 9.02 -19.90 -7.48
C TRP A 38 10.21 -20.83 -7.76
N ARG A 39 9.95 -22.11 -8.04
CA ARG A 39 10.98 -23.14 -8.25
C ARG A 39 12.06 -22.70 -9.24
N GLU A 40 11.64 -22.12 -10.36
CA GLU A 40 12.52 -21.61 -11.43
C GLU A 40 13.57 -20.60 -10.90
N PHE A 41 13.25 -19.86 -9.85
CA PHE A 41 14.12 -18.84 -9.26
C PHE A 41 14.77 -19.28 -7.94
N TYR A 42 14.35 -20.43 -7.40
CA TYR A 42 14.86 -21.01 -6.15
C TYR A 42 16.16 -21.77 -6.36
N ASP A 43 16.22 -22.63 -7.37
CA ASP A 43 17.38 -23.50 -7.59
C ASP A 43 18.61 -22.67 -8.02
N ALA A 44 19.68 -22.76 -7.23
CA ALA A 44 20.95 -22.14 -7.51
C ALA A 44 21.57 -22.76 -8.76
N PRO A 45 21.97 -21.94 -9.76
CA PRO A 45 22.73 -22.43 -10.91
C PRO A 45 24.06 -23.07 -10.51
N ASP A 46 24.53 -24.06 -11.27
CA ASP A 46 25.78 -24.78 -10.96
C ASP A 46 26.99 -23.85 -10.82
N TRP A 47 27.06 -22.79 -11.64
CA TRP A 47 28.18 -21.85 -11.61
C TRP A 47 28.31 -21.08 -10.28
N ILE A 48 27.26 -21.02 -9.45
CA ILE A 48 27.33 -20.46 -8.09
C ILE A 48 27.28 -21.57 -7.02
N ARG A 49 26.53 -22.65 -7.26
CA ARG A 49 26.45 -23.80 -6.35
C ARG A 49 27.80 -24.48 -6.17
N GLU A 50 28.55 -24.68 -7.26
CA GLU A 50 29.86 -25.33 -7.22
C GLU A 50 30.88 -24.53 -6.38
N PRO A 51 31.08 -23.21 -6.58
CA PRO A 51 31.92 -22.41 -5.68
C PRO A 51 31.46 -22.40 -4.21
N MET A 52 30.15 -22.35 -3.94
CA MET A 52 29.60 -22.43 -2.59
C MET A 52 29.96 -23.76 -1.91
N ALA A 53 29.89 -24.87 -2.65
CA ALA A 53 30.28 -26.18 -2.14
C ALA A 53 31.75 -26.26 -1.76
N LEU A 54 32.65 -25.56 -2.47
CA LEU A 54 34.09 -25.52 -2.14
C LEU A 54 34.38 -24.90 -0.76
N VAL A 55 33.49 -24.02 -0.27
CA VAL A 55 33.60 -23.40 1.05
C VAL A 55 32.68 -24.07 2.08
N GLY A 56 32.12 -25.24 1.76
CA GLY A 56 31.31 -26.04 2.68
C GLY A 56 29.82 -25.72 2.68
N ILE A 57 29.34 -24.76 1.88
CA ILE A 57 27.90 -24.50 1.69
C ILE A 57 27.37 -25.54 0.71
N ILE A 58 26.84 -26.63 1.25
CA ILE A 58 26.34 -27.76 0.48
C ILE A 58 24.83 -27.95 0.67
N GLU A 59 24.26 -29.02 0.13
CA GLU A 59 22.83 -29.33 0.22
C GLU A 59 21.97 -28.21 -0.36
N ASP A 60 20.82 -27.92 0.24
CA ASP A 60 19.89 -26.89 -0.20
C ASP A 60 20.27 -25.48 0.30
N TRP A 61 21.37 -25.32 1.05
CA TRP A 61 21.80 -24.01 1.54
C TRP A 61 22.17 -23.06 0.40
N ALA A 62 22.82 -23.58 -0.66
CA ALA A 62 23.13 -22.78 -1.85
C ALA A 62 21.86 -22.22 -2.50
N ASP A 63 20.80 -23.03 -2.56
CA ASP A 63 19.49 -22.63 -3.09
C ASP A 63 18.84 -21.55 -2.23
N LYS A 64 18.94 -21.63 -0.90
CA LYS A 64 18.39 -20.58 -0.02
C LYS A 64 19.15 -19.27 -0.10
N TYR A 65 20.48 -19.33 -0.20
CA TYR A 65 21.30 -18.15 -0.46
C TYR A 65 20.95 -17.52 -1.79
N TRP A 66 20.80 -18.34 -2.84
CA TRP A 66 20.38 -17.88 -4.15
C TRP A 66 18.98 -17.29 -4.09
N PHE A 67 17.98 -18.01 -3.64
CA PHE A 67 16.62 -17.48 -3.58
C PHE A 67 16.50 -16.17 -2.78
N SER A 68 17.26 -16.05 -1.69
CA SER A 68 17.28 -14.85 -0.85
C SER A 68 18.19 -13.74 -1.38
N HIS A 69 18.87 -13.92 -2.52
CA HIS A 69 19.69 -12.89 -3.17
C HIS A 69 18.85 -11.92 -4.02
N TRP A 70 17.69 -12.38 -4.52
CA TRP A 70 16.81 -11.57 -5.35
C TRP A 70 16.32 -10.34 -4.60
N VAL A 71 16.22 -9.22 -5.29
CA VAL A 71 15.69 -7.98 -4.71
C VAL A 71 14.18 -7.95 -4.94
N GLN A 72 13.42 -7.88 -3.84
CA GLN A 72 11.96 -7.76 -3.91
C GLN A 72 11.53 -6.35 -4.36
N PRO A 73 10.41 -6.21 -5.08
CA PRO A 73 9.88 -4.91 -5.49
C PRO A 73 9.58 -4.02 -4.27
N GLY A 74 9.80 -2.72 -4.37
CA GLY A 74 9.40 -1.80 -3.32
C GLY A 74 7.87 -1.65 -3.23
N ARG A 75 7.41 -0.95 -2.19
CA ARG A 75 5.98 -0.67 -1.98
C ARG A 75 5.34 0.10 -3.14
N PHE A 76 6.12 0.99 -3.75
CA PHE A 76 5.66 1.77 -4.90
C PHE A 76 5.46 0.86 -6.12
N GLU A 77 6.44 0.03 -6.47
CA GLU A 77 6.32 -0.90 -7.60
C GLU A 77 5.18 -1.91 -7.38
N LEU A 78 5.02 -2.44 -6.16
CA LEU A 78 3.91 -3.33 -5.82
C LEU A 78 2.55 -2.66 -6.02
N GLY A 79 2.41 -1.39 -5.60
CA GLY A 79 1.19 -0.63 -5.84
C GLY A 79 0.93 -0.34 -7.30
N GLU A 80 1.95 -0.06 -8.11
CA GLU A 80 1.81 0.10 -9.56
C GLU A 80 1.38 -1.20 -10.25
N MET A 81 2.02 -2.32 -9.91
CA MET A 81 1.69 -3.62 -10.50
C MET A 81 0.28 -4.05 -10.14
N HIS A 82 -0.13 -3.87 -8.88
CA HIS A 82 -1.49 -4.14 -8.42
C HIS A 82 -2.52 -3.29 -9.16
N ARG A 83 -2.32 -1.97 -9.26
CA ARG A 83 -3.25 -1.07 -9.96
C ARG A 83 -3.37 -1.33 -11.46
N ARG A 84 -2.43 -2.04 -12.06
CA ARG A 84 -2.41 -2.42 -13.47
C ARG A 84 -2.88 -3.86 -13.70
N ASP A 85 -3.44 -4.50 -12.66
CA ASP A 85 -3.89 -5.89 -12.68
C ASP A 85 -2.80 -6.89 -13.11
N LEU A 86 -1.53 -6.59 -12.83
CA LEU A 86 -0.41 -7.49 -13.12
C LEU A 86 -0.21 -8.54 -12.02
N ILE A 87 -0.69 -8.25 -10.82
CA ILE A 87 -0.63 -9.12 -9.64
C ILE A 87 -1.91 -8.98 -8.81
N THR A 88 -2.25 -10.05 -8.10
CA THR A 88 -3.40 -10.15 -7.21
C THR A 88 -3.11 -9.63 -5.80
N ASP A 89 -4.16 -9.44 -4.98
CA ASP A 89 -4.05 -9.09 -3.55
C ASP A 89 -3.16 -10.10 -2.80
N ASP A 90 -3.32 -11.40 -3.08
CA ASP A 90 -2.54 -12.47 -2.44
C ASP A 90 -1.06 -12.42 -2.83
N GLU A 91 -0.75 -12.02 -4.07
CA GLU A 91 0.63 -11.84 -4.53
C GLU A 91 1.30 -10.62 -3.90
N VAL A 92 0.56 -9.52 -3.72
CA VAL A 92 1.05 -8.35 -2.97
C VAL A 92 1.33 -8.73 -1.50
N LYS A 93 0.42 -9.45 -0.85
CA LYS A 93 0.61 -9.92 0.53
C LYS A 93 1.77 -10.90 0.64
N LEU A 94 1.92 -11.81 -0.30
CA LEU A 94 3.07 -12.71 -0.37
C LEU A 94 4.38 -11.91 -0.50
N ALA A 95 4.44 -10.90 -1.37
CA ALA A 95 5.61 -10.05 -1.49
C ALA A 95 5.95 -9.34 -0.16
N TYR A 96 4.95 -8.77 0.53
CA TYR A 96 5.18 -8.18 1.86
C TYR A 96 5.62 -9.20 2.91
N ARG A 97 5.08 -10.42 2.88
CA ARG A 97 5.54 -11.52 3.73
C ARG A 97 7.02 -11.81 3.47
N THR A 98 7.43 -11.87 2.21
CA THR A 98 8.84 -12.11 1.83
C THR A 98 9.81 -10.97 2.21
N MET A 99 9.28 -9.83 2.66
CA MET A 99 10.04 -8.70 3.20
C MET A 99 10.04 -8.68 4.74
N GLY A 100 9.43 -9.68 5.39
CA GLY A 100 9.33 -9.77 6.86
C GLY A 100 8.18 -8.97 7.47
N TYR A 101 7.21 -8.49 6.70
CA TYR A 101 6.03 -7.83 7.28
C TYR A 101 5.07 -8.85 7.90
N SER A 102 4.60 -8.58 9.12
CA SER A 102 3.54 -9.38 9.74
C SER A 102 2.22 -9.22 9.00
N GLU A 103 1.33 -10.22 9.11
CA GLU A 103 0.01 -10.23 8.49
C GLU A 103 -0.81 -8.96 8.78
N TYR A 104 -0.70 -8.44 10.01
CA TYR A 104 -1.31 -7.17 10.42
C TYR A 104 -0.88 -5.99 9.53
N TRP A 105 0.39 -5.92 9.14
CA TRP A 105 0.91 -4.87 8.28
C TRP A 105 0.64 -5.12 6.81
N GLN A 106 0.68 -6.38 6.36
CA GLN A 106 0.39 -6.75 4.97
C GLN A 106 -0.98 -6.23 4.54
N GLU A 107 -2.01 -6.42 5.37
CA GLU A 107 -3.38 -5.94 5.10
C GLU A 107 -3.45 -4.42 4.97
N LYS A 108 -2.74 -3.69 5.84
CA LYS A 108 -2.74 -2.22 5.82
C LYS A 108 -1.95 -1.66 4.64
N LEU A 109 -0.83 -2.29 4.30
CA LEU A 109 -0.01 -1.90 3.14
C LEU A 109 -0.75 -2.17 1.82
N LEU A 110 -1.47 -3.29 1.71
CA LEU A 110 -2.34 -3.56 0.56
C LEU A 110 -3.45 -2.52 0.42
N ASN A 111 -4.08 -2.11 1.52
CA ASN A 111 -5.09 -1.05 1.46
C ASN A 111 -4.48 0.32 1.15
N LEU A 112 -3.25 0.59 1.58
CA LEU A 112 -2.53 1.84 1.30
C LEU A 112 -2.28 2.05 -0.21
N VAL A 113 -2.06 0.98 -0.98
CA VAL A 113 -1.82 1.12 -2.44
C VAL A 113 -3.10 1.41 -3.24
N LYS A 114 -4.28 1.23 -2.65
CA LYS A 114 -5.56 1.52 -3.30
C LYS A 114 -5.75 3.05 -3.43
N ALA A 115 -6.14 3.49 -4.62
CA ALA A 115 -6.28 4.92 -4.90
C ALA A 115 -7.42 5.55 -4.10
N VAL A 116 -7.18 6.76 -3.58
CA VAL A 116 -8.21 7.61 -3.01
C VAL A 116 -8.78 8.48 -4.15
N PRO A 117 -10.12 8.64 -4.26
CA PRO A 117 -10.74 9.49 -5.27
C PRO A 117 -10.15 10.91 -5.28
N THR A 118 -10.11 11.58 -6.44
CA THR A 118 -9.56 12.94 -6.50
C THR A 118 -10.53 13.96 -5.92
N ARG A 119 -10.03 15.11 -5.43
CA ARG A 119 -10.89 16.20 -4.93
C ARG A 119 -11.92 16.68 -5.96
N VAL A 120 -11.54 16.72 -7.23
CA VAL A 120 -12.42 17.18 -8.30
C VAL A 120 -13.60 16.22 -8.45
N ASP A 121 -13.33 14.91 -8.44
CA ASP A 121 -14.39 13.90 -8.56
C ASP A 121 -15.26 13.86 -7.31
N VAL A 122 -14.67 13.94 -6.12
CA VAL A 122 -15.40 14.00 -4.85
C VAL A 122 -16.34 15.20 -4.79
N ARG A 123 -15.90 16.37 -5.25
CA ARG A 123 -16.76 17.56 -5.35
C ARG A 123 -17.91 17.35 -6.35
N ARG A 124 -17.66 16.69 -7.48
CA ARG A 124 -18.74 16.34 -8.44
C ARG A 124 -19.74 15.35 -7.83
N TRP A 125 -19.25 14.39 -7.04
CA TRP A 125 -20.11 13.45 -6.35
C TRP A 125 -21.02 14.14 -5.33
N TRP A 126 -20.48 15.13 -4.61
CA TRP A 126 -21.24 15.99 -3.70
C TRP A 126 -22.29 16.82 -4.46
N ASP A 127 -21.90 17.48 -5.55
CA ASP A 127 -22.81 18.26 -6.42
C ASP A 127 -23.95 17.42 -6.98
N MET A 128 -23.66 16.20 -7.40
CA MET A 128 -24.66 15.24 -7.88
C MET A 128 -25.44 14.54 -6.75
N GLN A 129 -25.19 14.89 -5.49
CA GLN A 129 -25.82 14.30 -4.30
C GLN A 129 -25.68 12.77 -4.23
N THR A 130 -24.60 12.23 -4.79
CA THR A 130 -24.27 10.80 -4.75
C THR A 130 -23.53 10.38 -3.48
N ILE A 131 -23.09 11.35 -2.70
CA ILE A 131 -22.48 11.20 -1.38
C ILE A 131 -23.06 12.22 -0.40
N ASP A 132 -23.04 11.90 0.89
CA ASP A 132 -23.39 12.80 1.98
C ASP A 132 -22.13 13.46 2.60
N GLU A 133 -22.34 14.30 3.62
CA GLU A 133 -21.26 15.09 4.22
C GLU A 133 -20.29 14.19 4.98
N ASP A 134 -20.79 13.14 5.62
CA ASP A 134 -19.98 12.14 6.30
C ASP A 134 -19.03 11.45 5.32
N ARG A 135 -19.55 11.04 4.15
CA ARG A 135 -18.72 10.42 3.11
C ARG A 135 -17.75 11.40 2.48
N LEU A 136 -18.15 12.66 2.26
CA LEU A 136 -17.27 13.73 1.79
C LEU A 136 -16.07 13.90 2.74
N ARG A 137 -16.35 14.02 4.05
CA ARG A 137 -15.35 14.21 5.10
C ARG A 137 -14.43 13.00 5.24
N GLN A 138 -14.97 11.78 5.15
CA GLN A 138 -14.17 10.55 5.11
C GLN A 138 -13.18 10.52 3.94
N ILE A 139 -13.59 10.93 2.74
CA ILE A 139 -12.69 10.90 1.58
C ILE A 139 -11.62 11.98 1.69
N TYR A 140 -11.96 13.19 2.14
CA TYR A 140 -10.96 14.23 2.41
C TYR A 140 -9.98 13.84 3.50
N HIS A 141 -10.42 13.17 4.55
CA HIS A 141 -9.54 12.58 5.54
C HIS A 141 -8.62 11.50 4.91
N ALA A 142 -9.16 10.62 4.07
CA ALA A 142 -8.36 9.61 3.36
C ALA A 142 -7.32 10.22 2.40
N GLN A 143 -7.59 11.40 1.85
CA GLN A 143 -6.61 12.18 1.07
C GLN A 143 -5.52 12.82 1.93
N GLY A 144 -5.68 12.80 3.25
CA GLY A 144 -4.70 13.31 4.21
C GLY A 144 -5.03 14.70 4.78
N TYR A 145 -6.27 15.19 4.65
CA TYR A 145 -6.69 16.43 5.31
C TYR A 145 -7.19 16.15 6.73
N TYR A 146 -6.72 16.94 7.69
CA TYR A 146 -7.03 16.80 9.11
C TYR A 146 -7.40 18.15 9.72
N ASP A 147 -8.02 18.11 10.89
CA ASP A 147 -8.32 19.29 11.71
C ASP A 147 -8.95 20.43 10.89
N GLN A 148 -8.43 21.65 11.01
CA GLN A 148 -8.99 22.81 10.33
C GLN A 148 -8.95 22.69 8.81
N ASP A 149 -7.92 22.09 8.23
CA ASP A 149 -7.84 21.91 6.77
C ASP A 149 -8.99 21.04 6.28
N LEU A 150 -9.37 20.01 7.05
CA LEU A 150 -10.52 19.15 6.72
C LEU A 150 -11.82 19.95 6.76
N GLU A 151 -12.04 20.73 7.82
CA GLU A 151 -13.24 21.59 7.95
C GLU A 151 -13.33 22.61 6.83
N ASP A 152 -12.20 23.25 6.49
CA ASP A 152 -12.11 24.23 5.42
C ASP A 152 -12.43 23.59 4.07
N TYR A 153 -11.95 22.38 3.80
CA TYR A 153 -12.28 21.68 2.55
C TYR A 153 -13.75 21.26 2.46
N VAL A 154 -14.33 20.78 3.56
CA VAL A 154 -15.76 20.43 3.62
C VAL A 154 -16.60 21.68 3.38
N LEU A 155 -16.36 22.76 4.13
CA LEU A 155 -17.07 24.03 4.00
C LEU A 155 -16.92 24.60 2.58
N TRP A 156 -15.70 24.66 2.06
CA TRP A 156 -15.43 25.14 0.71
C TRP A 156 -16.22 24.34 -0.32
N THR A 157 -16.26 23.01 -0.21
CA THR A 157 -16.97 22.15 -1.17
C THR A 157 -18.48 22.44 -1.16
N LYS A 158 -19.07 22.52 0.03
CA LYS A 158 -20.49 22.82 0.23
C LYS A 158 -20.87 24.16 -0.39
N VAL A 159 -20.13 25.20 -0.03
CA VAL A 159 -20.36 26.57 -0.52
C VAL A 159 -20.10 26.68 -2.01
N TYR A 160 -18.95 26.19 -2.49
CA TYR A 160 -18.55 26.32 -3.89
C TYR A 160 -19.57 25.70 -4.85
N VAL A 161 -20.18 24.58 -4.44
CA VAL A 161 -21.20 23.88 -5.24
C VAL A 161 -22.55 24.60 -5.18
N ALA A 162 -22.99 25.06 -4.01
CA ALA A 162 -24.29 25.71 -3.86
C ALA A 162 -24.32 27.15 -4.42
N PHE A 163 -23.20 27.87 -4.34
CA PHE A 163 -23.15 29.30 -4.61
C PHE A 163 -23.62 29.71 -6.02
N PRO A 164 -23.23 29.04 -7.12
CA PRO A 164 -23.69 29.41 -8.47
C PRO A 164 -25.22 29.33 -8.61
N ASP A 165 -25.86 28.32 -8.05
CA ASP A 165 -27.32 28.15 -8.07
C ASP A 165 -28.01 29.20 -7.20
N LEU A 166 -27.51 29.44 -5.98
CA LEU A 166 -28.00 30.50 -5.09
C LEU A 166 -28.03 31.86 -5.80
N ILE A 167 -26.91 32.23 -6.44
CA ILE A 167 -26.82 33.48 -7.18
C ILE A 167 -27.76 33.51 -8.38
N ALA A 168 -27.93 32.39 -9.09
CA ALA A 168 -28.89 32.31 -10.20
C ALA A 168 -30.34 32.50 -9.74
N ARG A 169 -30.75 31.82 -8.66
CA ARG A 169 -32.09 31.96 -8.06
C ARG A 169 -32.33 33.40 -7.59
N TRP A 170 -31.35 34.03 -6.95
CA TRP A 170 -31.44 35.42 -6.50
C TRP A 170 -31.55 36.41 -7.66
N ARG A 171 -30.69 36.28 -8.70
CA ARG A 171 -30.73 37.15 -9.89
C ARG A 171 -32.04 37.05 -10.66
N ASN A 172 -32.69 35.89 -10.61
CA ASN A 172 -34.00 35.67 -11.23
C ASN A 172 -35.17 36.11 -10.32
N GLY A 173 -34.90 36.61 -9.12
CA GLY A 173 -35.91 37.05 -8.15
C GLY A 173 -36.71 35.91 -7.50
N TRP A 174 -36.18 34.68 -7.52
CA TRP A 174 -36.84 33.51 -6.92
C TRP A 174 -36.59 33.40 -5.42
N ILE A 175 -35.47 33.96 -4.95
CA ILE A 175 -35.11 34.08 -3.54
C ILE A 175 -34.63 35.51 -3.24
N THR A 176 -34.74 35.93 -1.99
CA THR A 176 -34.25 37.21 -1.51
C THR A 176 -32.76 37.15 -1.15
N GLU A 177 -32.14 38.30 -0.94
CA GLU A 177 -30.75 38.37 -0.44
C GLU A 177 -30.63 37.72 0.96
N GLU A 178 -31.67 37.84 1.79
CA GLU A 178 -31.69 37.23 3.12
C GLU A 178 -31.76 35.70 3.04
N ASP A 179 -32.51 35.16 2.06
CA ASP A 179 -32.55 33.72 1.80
C ASP A 179 -31.16 33.20 1.39
N VAL A 180 -30.41 33.95 0.55
CA VAL A 180 -29.04 33.59 0.17
C VAL A 180 -28.15 33.52 1.42
N LYS A 181 -28.19 34.54 2.28
CA LYS A 181 -27.42 34.57 3.53
C LYS A 181 -27.77 33.41 4.45
N SER A 182 -29.06 33.14 4.61
CA SER A 182 -29.56 32.04 5.44
C SER A 182 -29.09 30.68 4.93
N GLU A 183 -29.15 30.43 3.62
CA GLU A 183 -28.66 29.18 3.02
C GLU A 183 -27.13 29.05 3.18
N LEU A 184 -26.35 30.11 2.95
CA LEU A 184 -24.89 30.08 3.15
C LEU A 184 -24.47 29.79 4.58
N THR A 185 -25.11 30.44 5.56
CA THR A 185 -24.85 30.19 6.99
C THR A 185 -25.26 28.76 7.38
N THR A 186 -26.35 28.24 6.81
CA THR A 186 -26.77 26.84 7.01
C THR A 186 -25.73 25.84 6.49
N LEU A 187 -25.01 26.17 5.42
CA LEU A 187 -23.89 25.36 4.91
C LEU A 187 -22.64 25.43 5.82
N GLY A 188 -22.64 26.31 6.82
CA GLY A 188 -21.55 26.50 7.78
C GLY A 188 -20.66 27.71 7.50
N MET A 189 -21.04 28.58 6.55
CA MET A 189 -20.29 29.82 6.33
C MET A 189 -20.45 30.74 7.55
N PRO A 190 -19.37 31.37 8.06
CA PRO A 190 -19.48 32.37 9.11
C PRO A 190 -20.38 33.53 8.68
N GLU A 191 -21.24 34.00 9.57
CA GLU A 191 -22.21 35.08 9.28
C GLU A 191 -21.55 36.34 8.73
N GLU A 192 -20.43 36.77 9.33
CA GLU A 192 -19.65 37.92 8.86
C GLU A 192 -19.25 37.77 7.39
N ARG A 193 -18.80 36.57 7.01
CA ARG A 193 -18.39 36.29 5.63
C ARG A 193 -19.56 36.17 4.67
N ALA A 194 -20.72 35.68 5.13
CA ALA A 194 -21.92 35.59 4.31
C ALA A 194 -22.51 36.98 3.96
N THR A 195 -22.11 38.03 4.69
CA THR A 195 -22.55 39.41 4.48
C THR A 195 -21.63 40.26 3.60
N GLU A 196 -20.42 39.79 3.29
CA GLU A 196 -19.43 40.48 2.42
C GLU A 196 -19.59 40.15 0.93
#